data_AF-A0A4R0RKA6-F1
#
_entry.id   AF-A0A4R0RKA6-F1
#
_cell.length_a   1.000
_cell.length_b   1.000
_cell.length_c   1.000
_cell.angle_alpha   90.00
_cell.angle_beta   90.00
_cell.angle_gamma   90.00
#
_symmetry.space_group_name_H-M   'P 1'
#
loop_
_entity.id
_entity.type
_entity.pdbx_description
1 polymer ?
#
loop_
_entity_poly.entity_id
_entity_poly.type
_entity_poly.pdbx_seq_one_letter_code
_entity_poly.pdbx_strand_id
1 'polypeptide(L)'
;MRFTIIAALSLSFIPLALSAAVSDNVLSLCQSPQVVDERFIGQDKNVRLQALKCANSLIHERETSLEKRQTLPIDVCGNECDTNCFVPAGGGPDPNECHVISDALLFDSQNIGALFNITTNAAVITMTFRSCESFFVNQAGVDLQYCRTDWSTVLDFVAFNCQATQNAHGGNCVAADQRWFIQVQNSSG
;
A
#
# COMPACT_ATOMS: atom_id res chain seq x y z
N MET A 1 -13.50 38.84 56.67
CA MET A 1 -13.68 38.59 55.22
C MET A 1 -12.32 38.22 54.64
N ARG A 2 -12.12 36.97 54.23
CA ARG A 2 -10.89 36.50 53.56
C ARG A 2 -11.33 35.87 52.24
N PHE A 3 -10.93 36.47 51.12
CA PHE A 3 -11.19 35.95 49.78
C PHE A 3 -10.00 35.11 49.34
N THR A 4 -10.23 33.83 49.06
CA THR A 4 -9.23 32.91 48.53
C THR A 4 -9.43 32.83 47.02
N ILE A 5 -8.44 33.26 46.24
CA ILE A 5 -8.43 33.21 44.77
C ILE A 5 -7.82 31.86 44.37
N ILE A 6 -8.58 31.03 43.64
CA ILE A 6 -8.09 29.78 43.05
C ILE A 6 -7.71 30.07 41.59
N ALA A 7 -6.41 30.04 41.29
CA ALA A 7 -5.89 30.14 39.92
C ALA A 7 -5.96 28.77 39.24
N ALA A 8 -6.75 28.65 38.17
CA ALA A 8 -6.82 27.46 37.34
C ALA A 8 -5.72 27.50 36.26
N LEU A 9 -4.71 26.64 36.37
CA LEU A 9 -3.74 26.39 35.29
C LEU A 9 -4.40 25.51 34.22
N SER A 10 -4.57 26.05 33.02
CA SER A 10 -4.97 25.28 31.85
C SER A 10 -3.74 24.66 31.19
N LEU A 11 -3.62 23.33 31.24
CA LEU A 11 -2.63 22.60 30.43
C LEU A 11 -3.13 22.55 28.99
N SER A 12 -2.43 23.25 28.10
CA SER A 12 -2.61 23.15 26.65
C SER A 12 -2.02 21.83 26.16
N PHE A 13 -2.87 20.87 25.77
CA PHE A 13 -2.42 19.67 25.07
C PHE A 13 -2.03 20.05 23.63
N ILE A 14 -0.73 20.05 23.33
CA ILE A 14 -0.22 20.18 21.96
C ILE A 14 -0.33 18.79 21.31
N PRO A 15 -1.10 18.60 20.22
CA PRO A 15 -1.11 17.33 19.51
C PRO A 15 0.25 17.12 18.84
N LEU A 16 0.97 16.06 19.24
CA LEU A 16 2.12 15.58 18.47
C LEU A 16 1.60 15.05 17.14
N ALA A 17 1.93 15.73 16.04
CA ALA A 17 1.77 15.17 14.71
C ALA A 17 2.81 14.06 14.53
N LEU A 18 2.38 12.79 14.65
CA LEU A 18 3.21 11.65 14.25
C LEU A 18 3.44 11.73 12.75
N SER A 19 4.67 12.04 12.34
CA SER A 19 5.07 11.95 10.94
C SER A 19 5.23 10.47 10.61
N ALA A 20 4.26 9.90 9.91
CA ALA A 20 4.37 8.55 9.39
C ALA A 20 5.49 8.50 8.33
N ALA A 21 6.45 7.59 8.52
CA ALA A 21 7.53 7.39 7.56
C ALA A 21 7.02 6.64 6.33
N VAL A 22 7.08 7.32 5.17
CA VAL A 22 6.77 6.80 3.83
C VAL A 22 8.09 6.58 3.09
N SER A 23 8.22 5.50 2.31
CA SER A 23 9.48 5.18 1.61
C SER A 23 9.77 6.10 0.42
N ASP A 24 11.05 6.23 0.06
CA ASP A 24 11.51 7.05 -1.09
C ASP A 24 10.93 6.58 -2.43
N ASN A 25 10.71 5.28 -2.57
CA ASN A 25 10.05 4.71 -3.74
C ASN A 25 8.60 5.17 -3.86
N VAL A 26 7.86 5.20 -2.75
CA VAL A 26 6.51 5.75 -2.74
C VAL A 26 6.55 7.27 -3.00
N LEU A 27 7.54 8.00 -2.49
CA LEU A 27 7.73 9.42 -2.76
C LEU A 27 8.00 9.71 -4.24
N SER A 28 8.68 8.81 -4.95
CA SER A 28 8.94 8.94 -6.40
C SER A 28 7.67 8.86 -7.25
N LEU A 29 6.64 8.19 -6.74
CA LEU A 29 5.37 7.99 -7.40
C LEU A 29 4.30 8.98 -6.91
N CYS A 30 4.20 9.13 -5.59
CA CYS A 30 3.17 9.85 -4.87
C CYS A 30 3.76 11.13 -4.31
N GLN A 31 3.52 12.25 -4.99
CA GLN A 31 4.00 13.56 -4.57
C GLN A 31 3.27 13.96 -3.28
N SER A 32 4.05 14.31 -2.24
CA SER A 32 3.54 14.72 -0.92
C SER A 32 2.53 13.73 -0.33
N PRO A 33 2.95 12.48 -0.07
CA PRO A 33 2.06 11.42 0.41
C PRO A 33 1.49 11.80 1.78
N GLN A 34 0.18 11.67 1.92
CA GLN A 34 -0.53 11.85 3.18
C GLN A 34 -1.16 10.54 3.61
N VAL A 35 -0.80 10.06 4.80
CA VAL A 35 -1.44 8.90 5.41
C VAL A 35 -2.87 9.28 5.80
N VAL A 36 -3.85 8.66 5.16
CA VAL A 36 -5.27 8.85 5.45
C VAL A 36 -5.85 7.72 6.31
N ASP A 37 -5.19 6.57 6.34
CA ASP A 37 -5.51 5.44 7.19
C ASP A 37 -4.22 4.67 7.52
N GLU A 38 -4.08 4.20 8.76
CA GLU A 38 -2.96 3.38 9.21
C GLU A 38 -3.46 2.33 10.21
N ARG A 39 -3.06 1.08 9.99
CA ARG A 39 -3.36 -0.02 10.90
C ARG A 39 -2.35 -1.15 10.77
N PHE A 40 -2.39 -2.09 11.70
CA PHE A 40 -1.63 -3.31 11.61
C PHE A 40 -2.54 -4.49 11.26
N ILE A 41 -2.12 -5.31 10.30
CA ILE A 41 -2.90 -6.45 9.78
C ILE A 41 -2.28 -7.80 10.12
N GLY A 42 -3.00 -8.88 9.84
CA GLY A 42 -2.55 -10.25 10.09
C GLY A 42 -2.83 -10.73 11.51
N GLN A 43 -2.43 -11.98 11.77
CA GLN A 43 -2.63 -12.67 13.06
C GLN A 43 -1.89 -11.95 14.19
N ASP A 44 -0.61 -11.64 13.97
CA ASP A 44 0.27 -11.05 14.99
C ASP A 44 0.22 -9.52 15.03
N LYS A 45 -0.58 -8.89 14.15
CA LYS A 45 -0.69 -7.42 14.03
C LYS A 45 0.68 -6.73 13.92
N ASN A 46 1.55 -7.28 13.09
CA ASN A 46 2.94 -6.86 12.91
C ASN A 46 3.24 -6.28 11.51
N VAL A 47 2.32 -6.44 10.55
CA VAL A 47 2.43 -5.85 9.22
C VAL A 47 1.76 -4.49 9.23
N ARG A 48 2.53 -3.43 8.99
CA ARG A 48 2.00 -2.06 8.92
C ARG A 48 1.35 -1.83 7.58
N LEU A 49 0.06 -1.50 7.57
CA LEU A 49 -0.69 -1.10 6.39
C LEU A 49 -0.98 0.40 6.45
N GLN A 50 -0.68 1.11 5.37
CA GLN A 50 -1.04 2.53 5.23
C GLN A 50 -1.80 2.75 3.92
N ALA A 51 -2.85 3.55 3.99
CA ALA A 51 -3.53 4.08 2.82
C ALA A 51 -3.11 5.53 2.64
N LEU A 52 -2.62 5.86 1.44
CA LEU A 52 -1.98 7.12 1.14
C LEU A 52 -2.76 7.89 0.07
N LYS A 53 -2.89 9.20 0.31
CA LYS A 53 -3.34 10.17 -0.66
C LYS A 53 -2.14 10.91 -1.25
N CYS A 54 -2.17 11.11 -2.57
CA CYS A 54 -1.12 11.84 -3.30
C CYS A 54 -1.63 13.20 -3.74
N ALA A 55 -0.73 14.19 -3.82
CA ALA A 55 -1.04 15.51 -4.34
C ALA A 55 -1.11 15.54 -5.88
N ASN A 56 -0.34 14.67 -6.55
CA ASN A 56 -0.38 14.47 -8.00
C ASN A 56 -1.51 13.50 -8.40
N SER A 57 -2.00 13.65 -9.63
CA SER A 57 -2.85 12.63 -10.25
C SER A 57 -2.01 11.43 -10.62
N LEU A 58 -2.37 10.26 -10.09
CA LEU A 58 -1.79 8.97 -10.52
C LEU A 58 -2.55 8.34 -11.70
N ILE A 59 -3.64 8.98 -12.14
CA ILE A 59 -4.53 8.47 -13.17
C ILE A 59 -3.82 8.50 -14.52
N HIS A 60 -3.77 7.36 -15.20
CA HIS A 60 -3.42 7.34 -16.61
C HIS A 60 -4.67 7.73 -17.41
N GLU A 61 -4.60 8.76 -18.26
CA GLU A 61 -5.72 9.27 -19.07
C GLU A 61 -6.15 8.28 -20.17
N ARG A 62 -6.64 7.11 -19.75
CA ARG A 62 -7.19 6.07 -20.63
C ARG A 62 -8.64 5.82 -20.28
N GLU A 63 -9.39 6.89 -19.99
CA GLU A 63 -10.80 6.74 -19.68
C GLU A 63 -11.67 6.83 -20.94
N THR A 64 -12.31 5.71 -21.25
CA THR A 64 -13.62 5.76 -21.89
C THR A 64 -14.62 6.33 -20.88
N SER A 65 -15.31 7.43 -21.20
CA SER A 65 -16.21 8.21 -20.34
C SER A 65 -17.37 7.46 -19.66
N LEU A 66 -17.47 6.15 -19.86
CA LEU A 66 -18.50 5.27 -19.32
C LEU A 66 -18.16 4.73 -17.92
N GLU A 67 -16.88 4.47 -17.64
CA GLU A 67 -16.45 3.90 -16.35
C GLU A 67 -16.58 4.90 -15.19
N LYS A 68 -16.32 6.20 -15.45
CA LYS A 68 -16.51 7.28 -14.47
C LYS A 68 -17.94 7.44 -13.92
N ARG A 69 -18.95 6.85 -14.58
CA ARG A 69 -20.35 6.90 -14.16
C ARG A 69 -20.75 5.75 -13.23
N GLN A 70 -19.87 4.77 -13.02
CA GLN A 70 -20.14 3.67 -12.11
C GLN A 70 -19.85 4.11 -10.66
N THR A 71 -20.86 4.02 -9.80
CA THR A 71 -20.76 4.36 -8.37
C THR A 71 -20.18 3.22 -7.52
N LEU A 72 -19.85 2.09 -8.13
CA LEU A 72 -19.29 0.91 -7.47
C LEU A 72 -17.81 0.76 -7.85
N PRO A 73 -16.97 0.28 -6.92
CA PRO A 73 -15.61 -0.10 -7.27
C PRO A 73 -15.59 -1.15 -8.38
N ILE A 74 -14.66 -1.03 -9.31
CA ILE A 74 -14.43 -2.05 -10.34
C ILE A 74 -13.67 -3.21 -9.69
N ASP A 75 -14.28 -4.40 -9.69
CA ASP A 75 -13.63 -5.63 -9.26
C ASP A 75 -12.57 -6.04 -10.30
N VAL A 76 -11.31 -6.15 -9.85
CA VAL A 76 -10.17 -6.59 -10.65
C VAL A 76 -9.50 -7.82 -10.05
N CYS A 77 -10.21 -8.56 -9.18
CA CYS A 77 -9.80 -9.90 -8.74
C CYS A 77 -9.58 -10.85 -9.93
N GLY A 78 -8.53 -11.68 -9.86
CA GLY A 78 -8.19 -12.66 -10.88
C GLY A 78 -7.66 -12.07 -12.19
N ASN A 79 -7.57 -10.75 -12.32
CA ASN A 79 -6.98 -10.13 -13.50
C ASN A 79 -5.49 -10.50 -13.59
N GLU A 80 -5.07 -10.96 -14.76
CA GLU A 80 -3.67 -11.24 -15.04
C GLU A 80 -2.84 -9.94 -15.03
N CYS A 81 -1.57 -10.08 -14.64
CA CYS A 81 -0.61 -9.00 -14.68
C CYS A 81 0.74 -9.48 -15.21
N ASP A 82 1.45 -8.58 -15.86
CA ASP A 82 2.80 -8.82 -16.33
C ASP A 82 3.79 -8.57 -15.19
N THR A 83 4.58 -9.58 -14.85
CA THR A 83 5.62 -9.45 -13.83
C THR A 83 6.90 -8.90 -14.43
N ASN A 84 7.40 -7.79 -13.91
CA ASN A 84 8.68 -7.20 -14.29
C ASN A 84 9.62 -7.18 -13.08
N CYS A 85 10.79 -7.82 -13.21
CA CYS A 85 11.84 -7.70 -12.21
C CYS A 85 12.72 -6.47 -12.51
N PHE A 86 13.05 -5.69 -11.49
CA PHE A 86 13.86 -4.48 -11.65
C PHE A 86 15.34 -4.85 -11.71
N VAL A 87 15.90 -4.76 -12.92
CA VAL A 87 17.32 -5.04 -13.22
C VAL A 87 17.97 -3.84 -13.92
N PRO A 88 19.29 -3.63 -13.78
CA PRO A 88 20.22 -4.35 -12.91
C PRO A 88 20.22 -3.77 -11.48
N ALA A 89 20.29 -4.62 -10.47
CA ALA A 89 20.80 -4.37 -9.12
C ALA A 89 20.29 -5.52 -8.25
N GLY A 90 21.19 -6.23 -7.57
CA GLY A 90 20.79 -7.21 -6.56
C GLY A 90 20.28 -6.54 -5.28
N GLY A 91 19.88 -7.35 -4.29
CA GLY A 91 19.49 -6.84 -2.97
C GLY A 91 17.99 -6.59 -2.81
N GLY A 92 17.14 -7.41 -3.45
CA GLY A 92 15.71 -7.44 -3.19
C GLY A 92 15.38 -7.73 -1.72
N PRO A 93 14.12 -7.52 -1.31
CA PRO A 93 13.69 -7.76 0.07
C PRO A 93 13.86 -9.24 0.44
N ASP A 94 13.99 -9.57 1.73
CA ASP A 94 13.97 -10.98 2.14
C ASP A 94 12.60 -11.61 1.76
N PRO A 95 12.57 -12.66 0.90
CA PRO A 95 11.32 -13.28 0.49
C PRO A 95 10.48 -13.80 1.66
N ASN A 96 11.12 -14.24 2.75
CA ASN A 96 10.42 -14.73 3.93
C ASN A 96 9.75 -13.59 4.71
N GLU A 97 10.31 -12.38 4.66
CA GLU A 97 9.68 -11.20 5.25
C GLU A 97 8.49 -10.73 4.42
N CYS A 98 8.55 -10.86 3.09
CA CYS A 98 7.39 -10.65 2.21
C CYS A 98 6.31 -11.72 2.42
N HIS A 99 6.70 -12.96 2.71
CA HIS A 99 5.77 -14.03 3.03
C HIS A 99 4.94 -13.71 4.29
N VAL A 100 5.50 -13.00 5.28
CA VAL A 100 4.73 -12.53 6.44
C VAL A 100 3.62 -11.54 6.02
N ILE A 101 3.85 -10.71 5.01
CA ILE A 101 2.81 -9.83 4.45
C ILE A 101 1.75 -10.66 3.71
N SER A 102 2.17 -11.68 2.95
CA SER A 102 1.28 -12.65 2.28
C SER A 102 0.36 -13.35 3.30
N ASP A 103 0.91 -13.90 4.38
CA ASP A 103 0.17 -14.54 5.47
C ASP A 103 -0.79 -13.57 6.17
N ALA A 104 -0.37 -12.33 6.38
CA ALA A 104 -1.23 -11.32 6.99
C ALA A 104 -2.45 -11.00 6.12
N LEU A 105 -2.27 -10.93 4.80
CA LEU A 105 -3.36 -10.77 3.84
C LEU A 105 -4.31 -11.97 3.84
N LEU A 106 -3.78 -13.19 3.86
CA LEU A 106 -4.57 -14.43 3.90
C LEU A 106 -5.37 -14.54 5.21
N PHE A 107 -4.75 -14.19 6.34
CA PHE A 107 -5.44 -14.13 7.63
C PHE A 107 -6.59 -13.13 7.58
N ASP A 108 -6.33 -11.89 7.15
CA ASP A 108 -7.39 -10.88 7.04
C ASP A 108 -8.48 -11.30 6.03
N SER A 109 -8.12 -12.01 4.95
CA SER A 109 -9.08 -12.56 3.98
C SER A 109 -10.13 -13.47 4.63
N GLN A 110 -9.69 -14.28 5.59
CA GLN A 110 -10.55 -15.23 6.30
C GLN A 110 -11.36 -14.59 7.44
N ASN A 111 -10.88 -13.47 8.00
CA ASN A 111 -11.42 -12.89 9.23
C ASN A 111 -12.23 -11.60 9.02
N ILE A 112 -11.87 -10.79 8.01
CA ILE A 112 -12.52 -9.51 7.71
C ILE A 112 -13.05 -9.42 6.27
N GLY A 113 -12.82 -10.46 5.46
CA GLY A 113 -13.35 -10.61 4.10
C GLY A 113 -12.28 -10.62 3.03
N ALA A 114 -12.59 -11.22 1.87
CA ALA A 114 -11.61 -11.43 0.80
C ALA A 114 -11.24 -10.17 0.00
N LEU A 115 -12.10 -9.15 0.03
CA LEU A 115 -12.02 -8.01 -0.88
C LEU A 115 -11.41 -6.77 -0.23
N PHE A 116 -10.47 -6.15 -0.91
CA PHE A 116 -9.76 -4.94 -0.49
C PHE A 116 -10.14 -3.79 -1.42
N ASN A 117 -10.61 -2.67 -0.88
CA ASN A 117 -10.98 -1.50 -1.68
C ASN A 117 -9.79 -0.54 -1.78
N ILE A 118 -9.47 -0.12 -3.00
CA ILE A 118 -8.44 0.88 -3.31
C ILE A 118 -9.13 2.08 -3.94
N THR A 119 -9.39 3.09 -3.11
CA THR A 119 -10.15 4.27 -3.53
C THR A 119 -9.28 5.29 -4.24
N THR A 120 -9.88 6.14 -5.05
CA THR A 120 -9.21 7.29 -5.68
C THR A 120 -8.66 8.31 -4.67
N ASN A 121 -9.25 8.42 -3.48
CA ASN A 121 -8.75 9.29 -2.40
C ASN A 121 -7.61 8.64 -1.59
N ALA A 122 -7.43 7.33 -1.71
CA ALA A 122 -6.34 6.56 -1.10
C ALA A 122 -5.72 5.63 -2.15
N ALA A 123 -5.20 6.25 -3.21
CA ALA A 123 -4.81 5.56 -4.44
C ALA A 123 -3.55 4.69 -4.29
N VAL A 124 -2.79 4.86 -3.20
CA VAL A 124 -1.64 4.01 -2.88
C VAL A 124 -1.88 3.33 -1.55
N ILE A 125 -1.77 2.01 -1.53
CA ILE A 125 -1.85 1.20 -0.31
C ILE A 125 -0.51 0.54 -0.11
N THR A 126 0.16 0.81 1.01
CA THR A 126 1.46 0.22 1.34
C THR A 126 1.31 -0.80 2.45
N MET A 127 2.11 -1.85 2.40
CA MET A 127 2.28 -2.85 3.44
C MET A 127 3.76 -3.04 3.69
N THR A 128 4.17 -2.89 4.94
CA THR A 128 5.59 -2.99 5.31
C THR A 128 5.76 -3.98 6.45
N PHE A 129 6.72 -4.88 6.29
CA PHE A 129 7.24 -5.73 7.35
C PHE A 129 8.75 -5.82 7.23
N ARG A 130 9.47 -5.24 8.19
CA ARG A 130 10.94 -5.20 8.22
C ARG A 130 11.52 -4.73 6.89
N SER A 131 12.30 -5.55 6.17
CA SER A 131 12.89 -5.19 4.88
C SER A 131 11.92 -5.27 3.71
N CYS A 132 10.78 -5.96 3.84
CA CYS A 132 9.82 -6.05 2.75
C CYS A 132 8.83 -4.90 2.75
N GLU A 133 8.70 -4.23 1.61
CA GLU A 133 7.61 -3.32 1.31
C GLU A 133 6.87 -3.80 0.06
N SER A 134 5.54 -3.84 0.15
CA SER A 134 4.67 -3.98 -1.00
C SER A 134 3.73 -2.80 -1.08
N PHE A 135 3.41 -2.36 -2.29
CA PHE A 135 2.36 -1.38 -2.46
C PHE A 135 1.53 -1.62 -3.71
N PHE A 136 0.25 -1.32 -3.60
CA PHE A 136 -0.71 -1.30 -4.69
C PHE A 136 -0.94 0.15 -5.11
N VAL A 137 -0.97 0.40 -6.42
CA VAL A 137 -1.24 1.72 -7.00
C VAL A 137 -2.46 1.64 -7.89
N ASN A 138 -3.46 2.46 -7.59
CA ASN A 138 -4.63 2.68 -8.44
C ASN A 138 -4.39 3.87 -9.37
N GLN A 139 -4.34 3.59 -10.66
CA GLN A 139 -4.17 4.56 -11.75
C GLN A 139 -5.41 4.62 -12.66
N ALA A 140 -6.51 3.98 -12.26
CA ALA A 140 -7.72 3.84 -13.07
C ALA A 140 -8.58 5.10 -13.11
N GLY A 141 -8.42 6.02 -12.15
CA GLY A 141 -9.30 7.19 -11.99
C GLY A 141 -10.67 6.89 -11.39
N VAL A 142 -10.92 5.63 -11.04
CA VAL A 142 -12.10 5.11 -10.36
C VAL A 142 -11.68 4.20 -9.22
N ASP A 143 -12.58 3.94 -8.27
CA ASP A 143 -12.29 3.02 -7.17
C ASP A 143 -12.13 1.59 -7.70
N LEU A 144 -11.13 0.87 -7.20
CA LEU A 144 -10.88 -0.53 -7.52
C LEU A 144 -11.17 -1.41 -6.31
N GLN A 145 -11.53 -2.66 -6.57
CA GLN A 145 -11.62 -3.72 -5.57
C GLN A 145 -10.73 -4.87 -6.00
N TYR A 146 -9.87 -5.33 -5.10
CA TYR A 146 -8.89 -6.40 -5.38
C TYR A 146 -8.93 -7.48 -4.31
N CYS A 147 -8.48 -8.69 -4.68
CA CYS A 147 -8.53 -9.84 -3.79
C CYS A 147 -7.27 -9.92 -2.93
N ARG A 148 -7.44 -10.06 -1.61
CA ARG A 148 -6.32 -10.25 -0.67
C ARG A 148 -5.49 -11.49 -1.02
N THR A 149 -6.16 -12.57 -1.44
CA THR A 149 -5.53 -13.82 -1.88
C THR A 149 -4.69 -13.66 -3.15
N ASP A 150 -5.10 -12.76 -4.04
CA ASP A 150 -4.38 -12.53 -5.30
C ASP A 150 -3.18 -11.65 -5.04
N TRP A 151 -3.33 -10.63 -4.18
CA TRP A 151 -2.20 -9.83 -3.72
C TRP A 151 -1.19 -10.69 -2.95
N SER A 152 -1.63 -11.59 -2.08
CA SER A 152 -0.73 -12.51 -1.37
C SER A 152 0.06 -13.40 -2.35
N THR A 153 -0.60 -13.90 -3.40
CA THR A 153 0.04 -14.68 -4.46
C THR A 153 1.07 -13.86 -5.25
N VAL A 154 0.73 -12.62 -5.59
CA VAL A 154 1.66 -11.69 -6.28
C VAL A 154 2.88 -11.40 -5.39
N LEU A 155 2.67 -11.19 -4.10
CA LEU A 155 3.72 -10.95 -3.12
C LEU A 155 4.73 -12.09 -3.09
N ASP A 156 4.26 -13.32 -2.89
CA ASP A 156 5.13 -14.49 -2.87
C ASP A 156 5.81 -14.70 -4.23
N PHE A 157 5.07 -14.58 -5.33
CA PHE A 157 5.66 -14.79 -6.64
C PHE A 157 6.77 -13.78 -6.95
N VAL A 158 6.51 -12.48 -6.80
CA VAL A 158 7.50 -11.43 -7.09
C VAL A 158 8.65 -11.50 -6.09
N ALA A 159 8.37 -11.68 -4.80
CA ALA A 159 9.41 -11.76 -3.79
C ALA A 159 10.34 -12.96 -3.98
N PHE A 160 9.87 -14.12 -4.46
CA PHE A 160 10.76 -15.26 -4.69
C PHE A 160 11.42 -15.27 -6.07
N ASN A 161 10.85 -14.60 -7.08
CA ASN A 161 11.35 -14.65 -8.46
C ASN A 161 12.11 -13.39 -8.91
N CYS A 162 11.97 -12.26 -8.22
CA CYS A 162 12.66 -11.02 -8.52
C CYS A 162 13.71 -10.67 -7.46
N GLN A 163 14.69 -11.56 -7.29
CA GLN A 163 15.70 -11.51 -6.24
C GLN A 163 17.12 -11.31 -6.75
N ALA A 164 18.06 -11.24 -5.82
CA ALA A 164 19.49 -11.13 -6.11
C ALA A 164 19.99 -12.25 -7.04
N THR A 165 19.41 -13.46 -6.98
CA THR A 165 19.73 -14.57 -7.90
C THR A 165 19.40 -14.25 -9.37
N GLN A 166 18.46 -13.34 -9.62
CA GLN A 166 18.11 -12.82 -10.94
C GLN A 166 18.74 -11.45 -11.21
N ASN A 167 19.69 -11.00 -10.37
CA ASN A 167 20.27 -9.64 -10.40
C ASN A 167 19.20 -8.54 -10.29
N ALA A 168 18.12 -8.82 -9.54
CA ALA A 168 17.00 -7.94 -9.32
C ALA A 168 16.89 -7.48 -7.85
N HIS A 169 16.28 -6.31 -7.66
CA HIS A 169 16.10 -5.65 -6.36
C HIS A 169 14.62 -5.50 -5.98
N GLY A 170 13.81 -6.46 -6.43
CA GLY A 170 12.36 -6.39 -6.40
C GLY A 170 11.76 -6.37 -7.81
N GLY A 171 10.46 -6.13 -7.86
CA GLY A 171 9.72 -6.13 -9.11
C GLY A 171 8.28 -5.66 -8.93
N ASN A 172 7.53 -5.65 -10.02
CA ASN A 172 6.12 -5.36 -10.00
C ASN A 172 5.32 -6.35 -10.84
N CYS A 173 4.01 -6.34 -10.59
CA CYS A 173 2.96 -7.04 -11.33
C CYS A 173 2.05 -5.92 -11.84
N VAL A 174 2.08 -5.67 -13.16
CA VAL A 174 1.37 -4.56 -13.81
C VAL A 174 0.18 -5.11 -14.57
N ALA A 175 -1.02 -4.57 -14.33
CA ALA A 175 -2.20 -4.96 -15.08
C ALA A 175 -2.01 -4.76 -16.59
N ALA A 176 -2.55 -5.66 -17.42
CA ALA A 176 -2.43 -5.53 -18.88
C ALA A 176 -2.99 -4.21 -19.43
N ASP A 177 -4.01 -3.65 -18.78
CA ASP A 177 -4.60 -2.35 -19.12
C ASP A 177 -3.85 -1.15 -18.51
N GLN A 178 -2.84 -1.41 -17.68
CA GLN A 178 -2.00 -0.45 -16.93
C GLN A 178 -2.78 0.42 -15.94
N ARG A 179 -3.97 0.00 -15.52
CA ARG A 179 -4.79 0.75 -14.57
C ARG A 179 -4.38 0.55 -13.11
N TRP A 180 -3.60 -0.49 -12.83
CA TRP A 180 -3.04 -0.73 -11.52
C TRP A 180 -1.75 -1.54 -11.61
N PHE A 181 -0.96 -1.48 -10.55
CA PHE A 181 0.14 -2.41 -10.35
C PHE A 181 0.38 -2.66 -8.86
N ILE A 182 1.00 -3.81 -8.58
CA ILE A 182 1.53 -4.17 -7.27
C ILE A 182 3.04 -4.23 -7.39
N GLN A 183 3.76 -3.55 -6.51
CA GLN A 183 5.21 -3.58 -6.45
C GLN A 183 5.68 -4.23 -5.15
N VAL A 184 6.83 -4.90 -5.21
CA VAL A 184 7.51 -5.52 -4.07
C VAL A 184 8.98 -5.15 -4.12
N GLN A 185 9.50 -4.64 -3.01
CA GLN A 185 10.84 -4.06 -2.94
C GLN A 185 11.35 -4.00 -1.50
N ASN A 186 12.57 -3.50 -1.34
CA ASN A 186 13.12 -3.20 -0.02
C ASN A 186 12.47 -1.95 0.60
N SER A 187 12.17 -1.98 1.90
CA SER A 187 11.52 -0.90 2.63
C SER A 187 12.43 0.30 2.90
N SER A 188 13.75 0.08 2.89
CA SER A 188 14.77 1.11 3.05
C SER A 188 15.40 1.48 1.71
N GLY A 189 14.56 1.87 0.74
CA GLY A 189 15.00 2.42 -0.55
C GLY A 189 16.08 3.48 -0.41
#